data_AF-A0A7W0TZN6-F1
#
_entry.id   AF-A0A7W0TZN6-F1
#
_cell.length_a   1.000
_cell.length_b   1.000
_cell.length_c   1.000
_cell.angle_alpha   90.00
_cell.angle_beta   90.00
_cell.angle_gamma   90.00
#
_symmetry.space_group_name_H-M   'P 1'
#
loop_
_entity.id
_entity.type
_entity.pdbx_description
1 polymer ?
#
loop_
_entity_poly.entity_id
_entity_poly.type
_entity_poly.pdbx_seq_one_letter_code
_entity_poly.pdbx_strand_id
1 'polypeptide(L)'
;MAGERERWQHLVLPAAESERLTDLGEDGWALVATGEEGGERVLYLRRPALDFRERVTLEQRAGVYDRLGSGNDRAGAEPTPETGILHPGLAHLLASTGHTDWFTVCDRGFPVPLGPDRIDLALVAGIPTVVDVLRAVHAGWAIDRVLIAAEMEAVSPGRVEDLRKLLGAVPLKSVSHVELKRLAAGARATVRTGDTVAYANVIVVGG
;
A
#
# COMPACT_ATOMS: atom_id res chain seq x y z
N MET A 1 12.37 -15.45 -19.27
CA MET A 1 12.65 -14.07 -19.74
C MET A 1 11.34 -13.31 -19.84
N ALA A 2 10.74 -12.93 -18.71
CA ALA A 2 9.52 -12.14 -18.66
C ALA A 2 9.53 -11.36 -17.34
N GLY A 3 10.07 -10.14 -17.33
CA GLY A 3 10.22 -9.37 -16.09
C GLY A 3 10.51 -7.87 -16.24
N GLU A 4 10.58 -7.32 -17.45
CA GLU A 4 11.00 -5.91 -17.64
C GLU A 4 9.88 -4.92 -17.96
N ARG A 5 8.62 -5.36 -18.07
CA ARG A 5 7.52 -4.51 -18.54
C ARG A 5 6.95 -3.54 -17.49
N GLU A 6 7.27 -3.69 -16.20
CA GLU A 6 6.73 -2.85 -15.11
C GLU A 6 7.65 -1.70 -14.67
N ARG A 7 8.79 -1.48 -15.32
CA ARG A 7 9.78 -0.46 -14.87
C ARG A 7 9.55 0.94 -15.42
N TRP A 8 8.64 1.10 -16.38
CA TRP A 8 8.50 2.34 -17.15
C TRP A 8 7.04 2.74 -17.32
N GLN A 9 6.73 3.98 -16.97
CA GLN A 9 5.49 4.65 -17.38
C GLN A 9 5.70 5.27 -18.75
N HIS A 10 4.65 5.26 -19.58
CA HIS A 10 4.67 5.80 -20.93
C HIS A 10 3.56 6.83 -21.09
N LEU A 11 3.84 7.89 -21.84
CA LEU A 11 2.90 8.95 -22.16
C LEU A 11 3.03 9.25 -23.66
N VAL A 12 1.89 9.36 -24.34
CA VAL A 12 1.81 9.81 -25.73
C VAL A 12 1.22 11.21 -25.72
N LEU A 13 1.92 12.16 -26.33
CA LEU A 13 1.56 13.56 -26.34
C LEU A 13 1.50 14.07 -27.79
N PRO A 14 0.44 14.75 -28.24
CA PRO A 14 0.43 15.41 -29.53
C PRO A 14 1.58 16.43 -29.64
N ALA A 15 2.24 16.52 -30.79
CA ALA A 15 3.34 17.47 -30.99
C ALA A 15 2.90 18.94 -30.88
N ALA A 16 1.60 19.20 -31.06
CA ALA A 16 0.99 20.51 -30.80
C ALA A 16 1.15 20.94 -29.33
N GLU A 17 1.26 20.00 -28.39
CA GLU A 17 1.45 20.26 -26.96
C GLU A 17 2.93 20.24 -26.54
N SER A 18 3.86 20.46 -27.49
CA SER A 18 5.31 20.43 -27.22
C SER A 18 5.80 21.42 -26.16
N GLU A 19 5.02 22.46 -25.86
CA GLU A 19 5.26 23.39 -24.75
C GLU A 19 5.28 22.69 -23.37
N ARG A 20 4.56 21.58 -23.21
CA ARG A 20 4.53 20.78 -21.98
C ARG A 20 5.81 19.95 -21.76
N LEU A 21 6.68 19.83 -22.76
CA LEU A 21 7.90 19.01 -22.66
C LEU A 21 8.85 19.51 -21.58
N THR A 22 8.86 20.81 -21.31
CA THR A 22 9.68 21.41 -20.25
C THR A 22 9.23 20.91 -18.88
N ASP A 23 7.95 21.12 -18.54
CA ASP A 23 7.36 20.68 -17.26
C ASP A 23 7.43 19.16 -17.10
N LEU A 24 7.13 18.41 -18.17
CA LEU A 24 7.25 16.96 -18.18
C LEU A 24 8.69 16.50 -17.95
N GLY A 25 9.67 17.23 -18.47
CA GLY A 25 11.09 17.00 -18.23
C GLY A 25 11.47 17.18 -16.75
N GLU A 26 10.95 18.22 -16.10
CA GLU A 26 11.11 18.44 -14.64
C GLU A 26 10.47 17.32 -13.82
N ASP A 27 9.33 16.77 -14.28
CA ASP A 27 8.63 15.62 -13.71
C ASP A 27 9.26 14.25 -14.06
N GLY A 28 10.45 14.26 -14.66
CA GLY A 28 11.25 13.07 -14.96
C GLY A 28 10.85 12.30 -16.23
N TRP A 29 10.00 12.87 -17.08
CA TRP A 29 9.68 12.30 -18.39
C TRP A 29 10.76 12.59 -19.43
N ALA A 30 11.21 11.54 -20.11
CA ALA A 30 12.15 11.62 -21.22
C ALA A 30 11.44 11.33 -22.54
N LEU A 31 11.57 12.23 -23.52
CA LEU A 31 11.18 11.96 -24.91
C LEU A 31 12.03 10.82 -25.47
N VAL A 32 11.38 9.79 -26.02
CA VAL A 32 12.04 8.59 -26.56
C VAL A 32 11.81 8.35 -28.03
N ALA A 33 10.69 8.84 -28.57
CA ALA A 33 10.41 8.75 -30.00
C ALA A 33 9.42 9.83 -30.43
N THR A 34 9.36 10.07 -31.74
CA THR A 34 8.31 10.86 -32.40
C THR A 34 7.70 10.03 -33.51
N GLY A 35 6.39 10.09 -33.71
CA GLY A 35 5.67 9.37 -34.76
C GLY A 35 4.57 10.21 -35.39
N GLU A 36 3.79 9.59 -36.27
CA GLU A 36 2.56 10.16 -36.84
C GLU A 36 1.42 9.17 -36.62
N GLU A 37 0.34 9.62 -35.96
CA GLU A 37 -0.89 8.86 -35.76
C GLU A 37 -2.06 9.70 -36.27
N GLY A 38 -2.89 9.13 -37.16
CA GLY A 38 -4.05 9.84 -37.70
C GLY A 38 -3.74 11.10 -38.53
N GLY A 39 -2.50 11.28 -38.98
CA GLY A 39 -2.05 12.49 -39.70
C GLY A 39 -1.50 13.60 -38.80
N GLU A 40 -1.42 13.38 -37.49
CA GLU A 40 -0.84 14.30 -36.52
C GLU A 40 0.46 13.73 -35.96
N ARG A 41 1.46 14.60 -35.75
CA ARG A 41 2.70 14.19 -35.09
C ARG A 41 2.46 13.95 -33.61
N VAL A 42 2.99 12.85 -33.10
CA VAL A 42 2.92 12.46 -31.69
C VAL A 42 4.33 12.27 -31.12
N LEU A 43 4.46 12.54 -29.83
CA LEU A 43 5.67 12.43 -29.02
C LEU A 43 5.46 11.30 -28.01
N TYR A 44 6.38 10.35 -27.99
CA TYR A 44 6.38 9.24 -27.03
C TYR A 44 7.38 9.55 -25.93
N LEU A 45 6.89 9.65 -24.69
CA LEU A 45 7.71 9.88 -23.52
C LEU A 45 7.69 8.65 -22.61
N ARG A 46 8.77 8.46 -21.85
CA ARG A 46 8.82 7.48 -20.76
C ARG A 46 9.44 8.08 -19.51
N ARG A 47 9.08 7.54 -18.35
CA ARG A 47 9.82 7.75 -17.10
C ARG A 47 9.89 6.46 -16.29
N PRO A 48 10.85 6.31 -15.37
CA PRO A 48 10.82 5.21 -14.41
C PRO A 48 9.47 5.18 -13.70
N ALA A 49 8.83 4.02 -13.64
CA ALA A 49 7.65 3.86 -12.81
C ALA A 49 8.07 4.07 -11.37
N LEU A 50 7.43 5.02 -10.69
CA LEU A 50 7.67 5.29 -9.27
C LEU A 50 7.57 3.98 -8.50
N ASP A 51 8.57 3.74 -7.66
CA ASP A 51 8.49 2.60 -6.75
C ASP A 51 7.35 2.81 -5.76
N PHE A 52 6.94 1.74 -5.07
CA PHE A 52 5.79 1.83 -4.18
C PHE A 52 5.97 2.89 -3.08
N ARG A 53 7.20 3.05 -2.57
CA ARG A 53 7.51 4.02 -1.52
C ARG A 53 7.36 5.46 -2.03
N GLU A 54 7.86 5.73 -3.23
CA GLU A 54 7.72 7.02 -3.90
C GLU A 54 6.25 7.34 -4.21
N ARG A 55 5.47 6.36 -4.68
CA ARG A 55 4.03 6.52 -4.90
C ARG A 55 3.28 6.88 -3.62
N VAL A 56 3.50 6.13 -2.54
CA VAL A 56 2.89 6.40 -1.23
C VAL A 56 3.26 7.80 -0.74
N THR A 57 4.54 8.19 -0.87
CA THR A 57 5.02 9.52 -0.48
C THR A 57 4.30 10.64 -1.24
N LEU A 58 4.13 10.50 -2.56
CA LEU A 58 3.44 11.50 -3.38
C LEU A 58 1.94 11.55 -3.10
N GLU A 59 1.27 10.40 -2.93
CA GLU A 59 -0.16 10.34 -2.58
C GLU A 59 -0.42 10.99 -1.21
N GLN A 60 0.44 10.74 -0.21
CA GLN A 60 0.32 11.36 1.10
C GLN A 60 0.56 12.87 1.04
N ARG A 61 1.53 13.34 0.25
CA ARG A 61 1.77 14.77 0.03
C ARG A 61 0.58 15.46 -0.63
N ALA A 62 -0.02 14.85 -1.64
CA ALA A 62 -1.25 15.35 -2.26
C ALA A 62 -2.37 15.51 -1.22
N GLY A 63 -2.57 14.49 -0.36
CA GLY A 63 -3.54 14.56 0.74
C GLY A 63 -3.19 15.59 1.84
N VAL A 64 -1.92 15.97 2.00
CA VAL A 64 -1.52 17.10 2.87
C VAL A 64 -1.87 18.44 2.21
N TYR A 65 -1.61 18.61 0.91
CA TYR A 65 -1.97 19.84 0.18
C TYR A 65 -3.47 20.06 0.14
N ASP A 66 -4.28 19.01 -0.05
CA ASP A 66 -5.75 19.11 0.02
C ASP A 66 -6.25 19.50 1.42
N ARG A 67 -5.59 19.01 2.48
CA ARG A 67 -5.88 19.37 3.88
C ARG A 67 -5.38 20.76 4.30
N LEU A 68 -4.33 21.27 3.67
CA LEU A 68 -3.85 22.64 3.87
C LEU A 68 -4.73 23.67 3.13
N GLY A 69 -5.43 23.27 2.07
CA GLY A 69 -6.42 24.09 1.38
C GLY A 69 -7.82 24.12 2.02
N SER A 70 -8.12 23.18 2.91
CA SER A 70 -9.39 23.10 3.65
C SER A 70 -9.16 23.36 5.14
N GLY A 71 -9.48 24.58 5.58
CA GLY A 71 -9.36 24.95 6.99
C GLY A 71 -10.27 24.14 7.92
N ASN A 72 -9.64 23.68 9.00
CA ASN A 72 -10.18 23.34 10.33
C ASN A 72 -10.91 21.99 10.53
N ASP A 73 -10.44 21.24 11.54
CA ASP A 73 -11.20 20.82 12.73
C ASP A 73 -10.50 19.61 13.40
N ARG A 74 -9.91 19.82 14.58
CA ARG A 74 -9.55 18.74 15.52
C ARG A 74 -10.21 19.02 16.86
N ALA A 75 -11.28 18.31 17.15
CA ALA A 75 -11.91 18.28 18.46
C ALA A 75 -11.94 16.84 19.00
N GLY A 76 -11.45 16.68 20.23
CA GLY A 76 -11.83 15.59 21.16
C GLY A 76 -11.15 14.23 20.95
N ALA A 77 -9.98 14.03 21.54
CA ALA A 77 -9.53 12.68 21.89
C ALA A 77 -9.94 12.41 23.34
N GLU A 78 -10.96 11.56 23.54
CA GLU A 78 -11.26 10.97 24.85
C GLU A 78 -10.14 10.00 25.27
N PRO A 79 -9.88 9.82 26.58
CA PRO A 79 -8.79 8.98 27.04
C PRO A 79 -9.12 7.50 26.80
N THR A 80 -8.30 6.83 25.98
CA THR A 80 -8.41 5.39 25.73
C THR A 80 -7.83 4.58 26.90
N PRO A 81 -8.43 3.41 27.22
CA PRO A 81 -7.95 2.53 28.28
C PRO A 81 -6.54 2.04 27.99
N GLU A 82 -5.78 1.64 29.02
CA GLU A 82 -4.39 1.17 28.96
C GLU A 82 -4.21 -0.12 28.11
N THR A 83 -4.36 -0.03 26.78
CA THR A 83 -4.44 -1.15 25.84
C THR A 83 -3.33 -1.09 24.80
N GLY A 84 -2.08 -1.31 25.22
CA GLY A 84 -0.95 -1.44 24.32
C GLY A 84 -0.83 -2.83 23.68
N ILE A 85 -0.23 -2.90 22.50
CA ILE A 85 0.25 -4.16 21.92
C ILE A 85 1.27 -4.77 22.89
N LEU A 86 0.96 -5.94 23.45
CA LEU A 86 1.84 -6.62 24.43
C LEU A 86 2.92 -7.46 23.77
N HIS A 87 2.70 -7.93 22.54
CA HIS A 87 3.67 -8.77 21.85
C HIS A 87 4.92 -7.94 21.53
N PRO A 88 6.10 -8.25 22.10
CA PRO A 88 7.26 -7.36 22.07
C PRO A 88 7.75 -7.08 20.65
N GLY A 89 7.75 -8.10 19.78
CA GLY A 89 8.14 -7.93 18.38
C GLY A 89 7.15 -7.07 17.59
N LEU A 90 5.86 -7.14 17.93
CA LEU A 90 4.84 -6.35 17.23
C LEU A 90 4.87 -4.90 17.73
N ALA A 91 5.04 -4.71 19.03
CA ALA A 91 5.24 -3.38 19.62
C ALA A 91 6.48 -2.69 19.04
N HIS A 92 7.60 -3.42 18.92
CA HIS A 92 8.82 -2.93 18.28
C HIS A 92 8.58 -2.55 16.82
N LEU A 93 7.94 -3.43 16.04
CA LEU A 93 7.60 -3.16 14.64
C LEU A 93 6.84 -1.84 14.51
N LEU A 94 5.74 -1.68 15.25
CA LEU A 94 4.89 -0.50 15.17
C LEU A 94 5.63 0.79 15.59
N ALA A 95 6.47 0.71 16.62
CA ALA A 95 7.28 1.84 17.08
C ALA A 95 8.40 2.23 16.09
N SER A 96 8.90 1.27 15.32
CA SER A 96 9.97 1.45 14.32
C SER A 96 9.47 1.75 12.90
N THR A 97 8.17 1.59 12.63
CA THR A 97 7.59 1.80 11.31
C THR A 97 7.34 3.30 11.13
N GLY A 98 8.11 3.93 10.24
CA GLY A 98 7.96 5.35 9.93
C GLY A 98 6.84 5.62 8.92
N HIS A 99 6.59 6.91 8.65
CA HIS A 99 5.72 7.33 7.56
C HIS A 99 6.17 6.68 6.24
N THR A 100 5.23 6.23 5.42
CA THR A 100 5.44 5.53 4.13
C THR A 100 6.02 4.12 4.23
N ASP A 101 6.44 3.67 5.41
CA ASP A 101 6.82 2.27 5.60
C ASP A 101 5.57 1.40 5.71
N TRP A 102 5.73 0.11 5.42
CA TRP A 102 4.65 -0.85 5.50
C TRP A 102 5.10 -2.16 6.11
N PHE A 103 4.15 -2.90 6.65
CA PHE A 103 4.32 -4.28 7.08
C PHE A 103 3.18 -5.14 6.57
N THR A 104 3.40 -6.45 6.52
CA THR A 104 2.40 -7.41 6.05
C THR A 104 1.78 -8.13 7.25
N VAL A 105 0.46 -8.30 7.26
CA VAL A 105 -0.23 -9.23 8.16
C VAL A 105 -0.84 -10.32 7.30
N CYS A 106 -0.44 -11.57 7.52
CA CYS A 106 -0.73 -12.66 6.60
C CYS A 106 -1.42 -13.85 7.27
N ASP A 107 -2.13 -14.61 6.44
CA ASP A 107 -2.70 -15.90 6.81
C ASP A 107 -1.63 -16.97 7.04
N ARG A 108 -2.05 -18.15 7.51
CA ARG A 108 -1.13 -19.24 7.86
C ARG A 108 -0.37 -19.83 6.66
N GLY A 109 -0.91 -19.68 5.44
CA GLY A 109 -0.42 -20.28 4.20
C GLY A 109 0.41 -19.33 3.33
N PHE A 110 0.49 -18.05 3.68
CA PHE A 110 1.27 -17.08 2.93
C PHE A 110 2.77 -17.40 2.96
N PRO A 111 3.44 -17.48 1.79
CA PRO A 111 4.88 -17.69 1.73
C PRO A 111 5.60 -16.41 2.14
N VAL A 112 6.07 -16.36 3.39
CA VAL A 112 6.84 -15.22 3.91
C VAL A 112 8.15 -15.10 3.11
N PRO A 113 8.40 -13.96 2.43
CA PRO A 113 9.61 -13.78 1.63
C PRO A 113 10.85 -13.66 2.52
N LEU A 114 12.02 -13.98 1.95
CA LEU A 114 13.31 -13.73 2.60
C LEU A 114 13.61 -12.22 2.56
N GLY A 115 13.93 -11.61 3.70
CA GLY A 115 14.19 -10.18 3.80
C GLY A 115 13.52 -9.54 5.01
N PRO A 116 12.18 -9.40 5.04
CA PRO A 116 11.46 -8.82 6.16
C PRO A 116 11.62 -9.66 7.44
N ASP A 117 11.57 -8.99 8.59
CA ASP A 117 11.49 -9.68 9.87
C ASP A 117 10.21 -10.52 9.94
N ARG A 118 10.31 -11.74 10.50
CA ARG A 118 9.15 -12.61 10.67
C ARG A 118 8.68 -12.58 12.12
N ILE A 119 7.45 -12.14 12.32
CA ILE A 119 6.76 -12.18 13.61
C ILE A 119 5.65 -13.24 13.51
N ASP A 120 5.84 -14.40 14.13
CA ASP A 120 4.84 -15.48 14.10
C ASP A 120 3.94 -15.39 15.34
N LEU A 121 2.69 -15.01 15.14
CA LEU A 121 1.66 -14.94 16.18
C LEU A 121 0.72 -16.14 16.14
N ALA A 122 0.87 -17.05 15.17
CA ALA A 122 -0.04 -18.18 15.02
C ALA A 122 0.04 -19.12 16.22
N LEU A 123 -1.05 -19.22 16.98
CA LEU A 123 -1.16 -20.14 18.11
C LEU A 123 -1.77 -21.47 17.65
N VAL A 124 -2.95 -21.39 17.05
CA VAL A 124 -3.69 -22.52 16.47
C VAL A 124 -4.48 -22.04 15.25
N ALA A 125 -5.12 -22.96 14.52
CA ALA A 125 -5.98 -22.60 13.40
C ALA A 125 -7.08 -21.63 13.85
N GLY A 126 -7.14 -20.47 13.19
CA GLY A 126 -8.08 -19.39 13.48
C GLY A 126 -7.66 -18.43 14.60
N ILE A 127 -6.50 -18.62 15.24
CA ILE A 127 -6.10 -17.82 16.42
C ILE A 127 -4.63 -17.36 16.34
N PRO A 128 -4.39 -16.03 16.38
CA PRO A 128 -5.32 -14.94 16.08
C PRO A 128 -5.64 -14.92 14.57
N THR A 129 -6.73 -14.25 14.18
CA THR A 129 -7.01 -13.94 12.76
C THR A 129 -6.29 -12.66 12.33
N VAL A 130 -6.20 -12.42 11.02
CA VAL A 130 -5.70 -11.14 10.47
C VAL A 130 -6.54 -9.96 10.95
N VAL A 131 -7.87 -10.13 11.08
CA VAL A 131 -8.76 -9.08 11.58
C VAL A 131 -8.48 -8.78 13.05
N ASP A 132 -8.17 -9.79 13.88
CA ASP A 132 -7.83 -9.56 15.30
C ASP A 132 -6.54 -8.77 15.45
N VAL A 133 -5.50 -9.13 14.68
CA VAL A 133 -4.23 -8.40 14.68
C VAL A 133 -4.44 -6.98 14.17
N LEU A 134 -5.16 -6.80 13.06
CA LEU A 134 -5.40 -5.47 12.50
C LEU A 134 -6.24 -4.60 13.44
N ARG A 135 -7.19 -5.18 14.19
CA ARG A 135 -7.97 -4.47 15.21
C ARG A 135 -7.09 -3.97 16.34
N ALA A 136 -6.18 -4.81 16.83
CA ALA A 136 -5.22 -4.41 17.87
C ALA A 136 -4.28 -3.29 17.38
N VAL A 137 -3.82 -3.37 16.12
CA VAL A 137 -2.99 -2.32 15.51
C VAL A 137 -3.79 -1.02 15.38
N HIS A 138 -4.98 -1.07 14.78
CA HIS A 138 -5.77 0.11 14.46
C HIS A 138 -6.23 0.90 15.70
N ALA A 139 -6.37 0.22 16.85
CA ALA A 139 -6.74 0.86 18.11
C ALA A 139 -5.70 1.86 18.65
N GLY A 140 -4.43 1.71 18.30
CA GLY A 140 -3.32 2.49 18.87
C GLY A 140 -2.28 2.98 17.87
N TRP A 141 -2.48 2.73 16.58
CA TRP A 141 -1.50 3.06 15.54
C TRP A 141 -2.18 3.62 14.29
N ALA A 142 -1.61 4.71 13.76
CA ALA A 142 -2.18 5.44 12.62
C ALA A 142 -1.90 4.70 11.30
N ILE A 143 -2.97 4.27 10.64
CA ILE A 143 -2.90 3.58 9.34
C ILE A 143 -3.28 4.59 8.25
N ASP A 144 -2.41 4.76 7.25
CA ASP A 144 -2.71 5.58 6.07
C ASP A 144 -3.62 4.84 5.09
N ARG A 145 -3.28 3.59 4.76
CA ARG A 145 -4.07 2.72 3.89
C ARG A 145 -3.76 1.26 4.14
N VAL A 146 -4.68 0.40 3.71
CA VAL A 146 -4.50 -1.04 3.68
C VAL A 146 -4.62 -1.53 2.25
N LEU A 147 -3.68 -2.40 1.83
CA LEU A 147 -3.75 -3.09 0.55
C LEU A 147 -4.17 -4.54 0.74
N ILE A 148 -5.07 -5.02 -0.12
CA ILE A 148 -5.51 -6.41 -0.17
C ILE A 148 -5.28 -7.01 -1.56
N ALA A 149 -5.19 -8.33 -1.65
CA ALA A 149 -5.20 -9.02 -2.94
C ALA A 149 -6.60 -8.91 -3.57
N ALA A 150 -6.68 -8.56 -4.85
CA ALA A 150 -7.94 -8.52 -5.60
C ALA A 150 -8.66 -9.89 -5.58
N GLU A 151 -7.89 -10.98 -5.54
CA GLU A 151 -8.40 -12.35 -5.39
C GLU A 151 -9.17 -12.56 -4.07
N MET A 152 -8.87 -11.79 -3.01
CA MET A 152 -9.63 -11.82 -1.75
C MET A 152 -11.08 -11.36 -1.96
N GLU A 153 -11.32 -10.39 -2.85
CA GLU A 153 -12.67 -9.91 -3.15
C GLU A 153 -13.52 -11.00 -3.80
N ALA A 154 -12.92 -11.82 -4.65
CA ALA A 154 -13.60 -12.93 -5.32
C ALA A 154 -13.76 -14.17 -4.43
N VAL A 155 -12.72 -14.53 -3.67
CA VAL A 155 -12.67 -15.81 -2.93
C VAL A 155 -13.18 -15.68 -1.50
N SER A 156 -13.06 -14.50 -0.90
CA SER A 156 -13.40 -14.28 0.52
C SER A 156 -14.06 -12.92 0.75
N PRO A 157 -15.20 -12.64 0.08
CA PRO A 157 -15.89 -11.35 0.18
C PRO A 157 -16.30 -10.99 1.62
N GLY A 158 -16.63 -12.00 2.44
CA GLY A 158 -16.92 -11.78 3.87
C GLY A 158 -15.74 -11.18 4.63
N ARG A 159 -14.50 -11.55 4.29
CA ARG A 159 -13.30 -10.96 4.89
C ARG A 159 -13.13 -9.50 4.48
N VAL A 160 -13.40 -9.18 3.23
CA VAL A 160 -13.33 -7.78 2.76
C VAL A 160 -14.34 -6.92 3.52
N GLU A 161 -15.53 -7.45 3.78
CA GLU A 161 -16.54 -6.76 4.58
C GLU A 161 -16.09 -6.54 6.04
N ASP A 162 -15.49 -7.55 6.67
CA ASP A 162 -14.92 -7.42 8.02
C ASP A 162 -13.83 -6.35 8.07
N LEU A 163 -12.95 -6.31 7.05
CA LEU A 163 -11.89 -5.31 6.94
C LEU A 163 -12.46 -3.91 6.74
N ARG A 164 -13.47 -3.73 5.88
CA ARG A 164 -14.13 -2.42 5.67
C ARG A 164 -14.78 -1.91 6.95
N LYS A 165 -15.50 -2.78 7.67
CA LYS A 165 -16.11 -2.44 8.96
C LYS A 165 -15.08 -2.03 10.00
N LEU A 166 -13.97 -2.76 10.06
CA LEU A 166 -12.90 -2.48 11.00
C LEU A 166 -12.17 -1.16 10.69
N LEU A 167 -11.88 -0.90 9.42
CA LEU A 167 -11.04 0.21 8.98
C LEU A 167 -11.80 1.54 8.86
N GLY A 168 -13.13 1.50 8.75
CA GLY A 168 -13.97 2.70 8.64
C GLY A 168 -13.55 3.59 7.47
N ALA A 169 -12.98 4.77 7.79
CA ALA A 169 -12.53 5.74 6.80
C ALA A 169 -11.15 5.45 6.21
N VAL A 170 -10.38 4.51 6.77
CA VAL A 170 -9.04 4.17 6.25
C VAL A 170 -9.19 3.53 4.85
N PRO A 171 -8.53 4.07 3.82
CA PRO A 171 -8.58 3.54 2.47
C PRO A 171 -8.18 2.06 2.40
N LEU A 172 -9.08 1.24 1.84
CA LEU A 172 -8.84 -0.15 1.51
C LEU A 172 -8.71 -0.28 -0.01
N LYS A 173 -7.48 -0.51 -0.50
CA LYS A 173 -7.18 -0.62 -1.94
C LYS A 173 -6.87 -2.07 -2.32
N SER A 174 -7.23 -2.47 -3.52
CA SER A 174 -6.87 -3.79 -4.05
C SER A 174 -5.70 -3.71 -5.02
N VAL A 175 -4.83 -4.72 -4.95
CA VAL A 175 -3.71 -4.98 -5.87
C VAL A 175 -3.74 -6.45 -6.27
N SER A 176 -3.05 -6.85 -7.36
CA SER A 176 -2.97 -8.27 -7.70
C SER A 176 -2.23 -9.07 -6.61
N HIS A 177 -2.54 -10.36 -6.44
CA HIS A 177 -1.80 -11.21 -5.50
C HIS A 177 -0.29 -11.29 -5.82
N VAL A 178 0.08 -11.18 -7.09
CA VAL A 178 1.49 -11.12 -7.51
C VAL A 178 2.15 -9.83 -7.00
N GLU A 179 1.50 -8.68 -7.18
CA GLU A 179 2.00 -7.41 -6.68
C GLU A 179 2.04 -7.38 -5.15
N LEU A 180 1.03 -7.93 -4.47
CA LEU A 180 1.02 -8.02 -3.01
C LEU A 180 2.24 -8.80 -2.49
N LYS A 181 2.61 -9.91 -3.12
CA LYS A 181 3.82 -10.67 -2.76
C LYS A 181 5.10 -9.88 -3.01
N ARG A 182 5.16 -9.12 -4.11
CA ARG A 182 6.30 -8.25 -4.42
C ARG A 182 6.47 -7.17 -3.36
N LEU A 183 5.38 -6.51 -2.98
CA LEU A 183 5.37 -5.48 -1.95
C LEU A 183 5.71 -6.05 -0.56
N ALA A 184 5.22 -7.25 -0.25
CA ALA A 184 5.54 -7.94 1.01
C ALA A 184 7.05 -8.22 1.17
N ALA A 185 7.79 -8.41 0.08
CA ALA A 185 9.24 -8.59 0.14
C ALA A 185 10.00 -7.32 0.57
N GLY A 186 9.43 -6.13 0.34
CA GLY A 186 9.98 -4.85 0.79
C GLY A 186 9.42 -4.36 2.12
N ALA A 187 8.56 -5.14 2.78
CA ALA A 187 7.97 -4.80 4.06
C ALA A 187 9.02 -4.73 5.18
N ARG A 188 8.76 -3.95 6.23
CA ARG A 188 9.57 -3.95 7.45
C ARG A 188 9.54 -5.31 8.14
N ALA A 189 8.34 -5.89 8.20
CA ALA A 189 8.12 -7.21 8.76
C ALA A 189 6.90 -7.87 8.13
N THR A 190 6.84 -9.19 8.27
CA THR A 190 5.65 -10.01 8.02
C THR A 190 5.17 -10.63 9.34
N VAL A 191 3.96 -10.25 9.74
CA VAL A 191 3.23 -10.77 10.89
C VAL A 191 2.36 -11.93 10.43
N ARG A 192 2.78 -13.15 10.76
CA ARG A 192 2.04 -14.37 10.43
C ARG A 192 1.01 -14.68 11.50
N THR A 193 -0.20 -15.02 11.08
CA THR A 193 -1.35 -15.30 11.95
C THR A 193 -1.82 -16.75 11.83
N GLY A 194 -2.74 -17.15 12.70
CA GLY A 194 -3.41 -18.46 12.64
C GLY A 194 -4.54 -18.49 11.60
N ASP A 195 -4.77 -17.40 10.87
CA ASP A 195 -5.93 -17.26 9.99
C ASP A 195 -6.02 -18.36 8.93
N THR A 196 -7.21 -18.90 8.77
CA THR A 196 -7.51 -20.01 7.85
C THR A 196 -8.24 -19.55 6.59
N VAL A 197 -8.65 -18.29 6.52
CA VAL A 197 -9.34 -17.75 5.33
C VAL A 197 -8.35 -17.58 4.19
N ALA A 198 -8.74 -18.03 3.00
CA ALA A 198 -7.88 -17.94 1.82
C ALA A 198 -7.65 -16.48 1.41
N TYR A 199 -6.44 -16.17 0.97
CA TYR A 199 -6.03 -14.82 0.55
C TYR A 199 -6.18 -13.75 1.63
N ALA A 200 -6.29 -14.13 2.91
CA ALA A 200 -6.41 -13.21 4.04
C ALA A 200 -5.07 -12.51 4.35
N ASN A 201 -4.46 -11.89 3.35
CA ASN A 201 -3.17 -11.20 3.45
C ASN A 201 -3.39 -9.72 3.17
N VAL A 202 -2.88 -8.88 4.06
CA VAL A 202 -3.00 -7.44 3.98
C VAL A 202 -1.65 -6.77 4.14
N ILE A 203 -1.44 -5.66 3.44
CA ILE A 203 -0.32 -4.75 3.68
C ILE A 203 -0.86 -3.53 4.40
N VAL A 204 -0.25 -3.19 5.52
CA VAL A 204 -0.61 -2.03 6.34
C VAL A 204 0.45 -0.96 6.13
N VAL A 205 0.04 0.22 5.66
CA VAL A 205 0.93 1.35 5.39
C VAL A 205 0.81 2.37 6.52
N GLY A 206 1.94 2.84 7.05
CA GLY A 206 2.00 3.84 8.11
C GLY A 206 1.61 5.24 7.64
N GLY A 207 0.77 5.89 8.45
CA GLY A 207 0.33 7.28 8.28
C GLY A 207 1.18 8.30 9.00
#